data_AF-T2SBI6-F1
#
_entry.id   AF-T2SBI6-F1
#
_cell.length_a   1.000
_cell.length_b   1.000
_cell.length_c   1.000
_cell.angle_alpha   90.00
_cell.angle_beta   90.00
_cell.angle_gamma   90.00
#
_symmetry.space_group_name_H-M   'P 1'
#
loop_
_entity.id
_entity.type
_entity.pdbx_description
1 polymer ?
#
loop_
_entity_poly.entity_id
_entity_poly.type
_entity_poly.pdbx_seq_one_letter_code
_entity_poly.pdbx_strand_id
1 'polypeptide(L)'
;MSEINTYKLIKEKLQAIPNQRLKGSLFEKVCKRFLEEHDSANEYESIKLWSDWKLRGNKSDCGIDMVIQTTSKEYIAVQCKFHQDSVSLNDLSTFFTQLQSGVGEVRFKKGSSSPLLI
;
A
#
# COMPACT_ATOMS: atom_id res chain seq x y z
N MET A 1 -13.88 21.90 7.41
CA MET A 1 -13.34 21.58 8.75
C MET A 1 -13.20 20.05 8.94
N SER A 2 -12.79 19.26 7.93
CA SER A 2 -13.11 17.82 7.89
C SER A 2 -11.94 16.83 7.75
N GLU A 3 -10.90 17.09 6.95
CA GLU A 3 -9.85 16.08 6.68
C GLU A 3 -8.77 16.00 7.78
N ILE A 4 -8.31 17.15 8.27
CA ILE A 4 -7.28 17.22 9.33
C ILE A 4 -7.74 16.48 10.61
N ASN A 5 -9.04 16.54 10.92
CA ASN A 5 -9.60 15.86 12.10
C ASN A 5 -9.68 14.33 11.89
N THR A 6 -10.05 13.89 10.69
CA THR A 6 -10.16 12.47 10.35
C THR A 6 -8.80 11.78 10.35
N TYR A 7 -7.78 12.39 9.74
CA TYR A 7 -6.42 11.84 9.77
C TYR A 7 -5.86 11.75 11.19
N LYS A 8 -6.00 12.83 11.97
CA LYS A 8 -5.53 12.86 13.35
C LYS A 8 -6.16 11.73 14.16
N LEU A 9 -7.47 11.52 14.01
CA LEU A 9 -8.18 10.43 14.67
C LEU A 9 -7.70 9.04 14.22
N ILE A 10 -7.50 8.82 12.91
CA ILE A 10 -6.98 7.56 12.38
C ILE A 10 -5.57 7.29 12.94
N LYS A 11 -4.70 8.30 12.95
CA LYS A 11 -3.34 8.21 13.46
C LYS A 11 -3.33 7.85 14.95
N GLU A 12 -4.11 8.55 15.77
CA GLU A 12 -4.23 8.28 17.21
C GLU A 12 -4.75 6.86 17.47
N LYS A 13 -5.79 6.42 16.73
CA LYS A 13 -6.34 5.06 16.85
C LYS A 13 -5.33 3.98 16.45
N LEU A 14 -4.59 4.17 15.35
CA LEU A 14 -3.56 3.22 14.92
C LEU A 14 -2.38 3.18 15.89
N GLN A 15 -1.97 4.33 16.43
CA GLN A 15 -0.89 4.40 17.42
C GLN A 15 -1.23 3.63 18.71
N ALA A 16 -2.48 3.71 19.17
CA ALA A 16 -2.96 3.03 20.37
C ALA A 16 -2.97 1.48 20.28
N ILE A 17 -2.80 0.89 19.08
CA ILE A 17 -2.78 -0.56 18.91
C ILE A 17 -1.39 -1.11 19.32
N PRO A 18 -1.29 -2.01 20.32
CA PRO A 18 0.00 -2.56 20.73
C PRO A 18 0.53 -3.63 19.76
N ASN A 19 -0.36 -4.37 19.10
CA ASN A 19 0.01 -5.41 18.15
C ASN A 19 0.42 -4.80 16.80
N GLN A 20 1.72 -4.82 16.49
CA GLN A 20 2.27 -4.22 15.27
C GLN A 20 1.73 -4.84 13.99
N ARG A 21 1.48 -6.16 13.97
CA ARG A 21 0.93 -6.85 12.80
C ARG A 21 -0.51 -6.41 12.53
N LEU A 22 -1.34 -6.37 13.58
CA LEU A 22 -2.72 -5.89 13.47
C LEU A 22 -2.76 -4.41 13.03
N LYS A 23 -1.85 -3.59 13.56
CA LYS A 23 -1.69 -2.19 13.18
C LYS A 23 -1.37 -2.04 11.69
N GLY A 24 -0.38 -2.80 11.19
CA GLY A 24 -0.02 -2.84 9.77
C GLY A 24 -1.22 -3.23 8.90
N SER A 25 -1.87 -4.35 9.19
CA SER A 25 -3.01 -4.83 8.40
C SER A 25 -4.22 -3.88 8.42
N LEU A 26 -4.43 -3.11 9.49
CA LEU A 26 -5.47 -2.08 9.52
C LEU A 26 -5.06 -0.85 8.70
N PHE A 27 -3.78 -0.46 8.78
CA PHE A 27 -3.24 0.63 7.98
C PHE A 27 -3.35 0.35 6.47
N GLU A 28 -3.00 -0.87 6.03
CA GLU A 28 -3.18 -1.31 4.64
C GLU A 28 -4.63 -1.14 4.15
N LYS A 29 -5.62 -1.49 4.98
CA LYS A 29 -7.04 -1.33 4.66
C LYS A 29 -7.46 0.13 4.57
N VAL A 30 -6.94 0.98 5.46
CA VAL A 30 -7.18 2.43 5.41
C VAL A 30 -6.59 3.02 4.13
N CYS A 31 -5.34 2.68 3.79
CA CYS A 31 -4.70 3.13 2.55
C CYS A 31 -5.48 2.69 1.31
N LYS A 32 -5.93 1.43 1.27
CA LYS A 32 -6.79 0.93 0.18
C LYS A 32 -8.06 1.77 0.05
N ARG A 33 -8.77 2.02 1.15
CA ARG A 33 -10.01 2.81 1.14
C ARG A 33 -9.75 4.25 0.68
N PHE A 34 -8.67 4.84 1.13
CA PHE A 34 -8.25 6.18 0.72
C PHE A 34 -8.03 6.25 -0.80
N LEU A 35 -7.29 5.29 -1.37
CA LEU A 35 -7.05 5.23 -2.82
C LEU A 35 -8.35 5.03 -3.61
N GLU A 36 -9.27 4.19 -3.15
CA GLU A 36 -10.58 4.00 -3.77
C GLU A 36 -11.41 5.29 -3.77
N GLU A 37 -11.38 6.07 -2.68
CA GLU A 37 -12.14 7.32 -2.56
C GLU A 37 -11.53 8.48 -3.36
N HIS A 38 -10.22 8.45 -3.64
CA HIS A 38 -9.50 9.54 -4.31
C HIS A 38 -9.20 9.28 -5.79
N ASP A 39 -9.64 8.15 -6.35
CA ASP A 39 -9.55 7.88 -7.80
C ASP A 39 -10.54 8.73 -8.62
N SER A 40 -10.30 10.04 -8.65
CA SER A 40 -11.19 11.02 -9.26
C SER A 40 -11.28 10.89 -10.78
N ALA A 41 -10.31 10.23 -11.41
CA ALA A 41 -10.24 10.02 -12.86
C ALA A 41 -10.72 8.61 -13.27
N ASN A 42 -11.17 7.78 -12.31
CA ASN A 42 -11.59 6.40 -12.54
C ASN A 42 -10.50 5.60 -13.30
N GLU A 43 -9.24 5.84 -12.92
CA GLU A 43 -8.05 5.22 -13.50
C GLU A 43 -7.85 3.79 -12.98
N TYR A 44 -8.41 3.47 -11.82
CA TYR A 44 -8.22 2.20 -11.13
C TYR A 44 -9.39 1.25 -11.43
N GLU A 45 -9.09 0.14 -12.10
CA GLU A 45 -10.05 -0.95 -12.30
C GLU A 45 -10.22 -1.77 -11.02
N SER A 46 -9.13 -2.03 -10.29
CA SER A 46 -9.22 -2.70 -8.99
C SER A 46 -8.04 -2.40 -8.08
N ILE A 47 -8.29 -2.39 -6.77
CA ILE A 47 -7.25 -2.34 -5.73
C ILE A 47 -7.38 -3.59 -4.86
N LYS A 48 -6.30 -4.39 -4.80
CA LYS A 48 -6.26 -5.63 -4.02
C LYS A 48 -5.12 -5.60 -3.03
N LEU A 49 -5.38 -6.00 -1.79
CA LEU A 49 -4.31 -6.32 -0.86
C LEU A 49 -3.42 -7.40 -1.46
N TRP A 50 -2.13 -7.38 -1.14
CA TRP A 50 -1.19 -8.39 -1.60
C TRP A 50 -1.71 -9.79 -1.27
N SER A 51 -2.25 -9.98 -0.07
CA SER A 51 -2.86 -11.25 0.37
C SER A 51 -3.92 -11.80 -0.58
N ASP A 52 -4.67 -10.91 -1.22
CA ASP A 52 -5.87 -11.22 -1.99
C ASP A 52 -5.59 -11.20 -3.50
N TRP A 53 -4.41 -10.73 -3.91
CA TRP A 53 -4.02 -10.63 -5.30
C TRP A 53 -3.58 -11.99 -5.86
N LYS A 54 -4.49 -12.68 -6.54
CA LYS A 54 -4.28 -14.05 -7.07
C LYS A 54 -2.99 -14.25 -7.88
N LEU A 55 -2.53 -13.22 -8.59
CA LEU A 55 -1.31 -13.31 -9.42
C LEU A 55 -0.02 -13.39 -8.59
N ARG A 56 -0.07 -13.17 -7.27
CA ARG A 56 1.10 -13.43 -6.39
C ARG A 56 1.51 -14.89 -6.33
N GLY A 57 0.60 -15.81 -6.68
CA GLY A 57 0.81 -17.25 -6.52
C GLY A 57 1.16 -17.62 -5.08
N ASN A 58 2.30 -18.29 -4.90
CA ASN A 58 2.80 -18.72 -3.60
C ASN A 58 3.80 -17.73 -2.96
N LYS A 59 3.97 -16.52 -3.53
CA LYS A 59 4.90 -15.54 -2.95
C LYS A 59 4.38 -15.05 -1.59
N SER A 60 5.26 -15.11 -0.59
CA SER A 60 5.06 -14.53 0.73
C SER A 60 5.11 -13.00 0.67
N ASP A 61 5.14 -12.36 1.84
CA ASP A 61 5.45 -10.94 1.95
C ASP A 61 6.78 -10.62 1.25
N CYS A 62 6.75 -9.56 0.45
CA CYS A 62 7.83 -9.10 -0.41
C CYS A 62 7.93 -7.55 -0.37
N GLY A 63 7.34 -6.92 0.64
CA GLY A 63 7.28 -5.47 0.77
C GLY A 63 6.25 -4.79 -0.12
N ILE A 64 5.46 -5.53 -0.91
CA ILE A 64 4.26 -5.02 -1.59
C ILE A 64 3.06 -5.33 -0.70
N ASP A 65 2.32 -4.30 -0.33
CA ASP A 65 1.15 -4.42 0.54
C ASP A 65 -0.16 -4.46 -0.27
N MET A 66 -0.19 -3.81 -1.43
CA MET A 66 -1.32 -3.87 -2.35
C MET A 66 -0.89 -3.67 -3.80
N VAL A 67 -1.76 -4.12 -4.71
CA VAL A 67 -1.61 -3.97 -6.15
C VAL A 67 -2.85 -3.27 -6.70
N ILE A 68 -2.60 -2.21 -7.46
CA ILE A 68 -3.61 -1.52 -8.25
C ILE A 68 -3.51 -2.04 -9.68
N GLN A 69 -4.64 -2.43 -10.26
CA GLN A 69 -4.79 -2.64 -11.70
C GLN A 69 -5.49 -1.42 -12.28
N THR A 70 -4.88 -0.78 -13.28
CA THR A 70 -5.48 0.36 -13.97
C THR A 70 -6.47 -0.11 -15.03
N THR A 71 -7.33 0.81 -15.49
CA THR A 71 -8.23 0.56 -16.64
C THR A 71 -7.46 0.24 -17.93
N SER A 72 -6.20 0.71 -18.06
CA SER A 72 -5.25 0.34 -19.13
C SER A 72 -4.59 -1.04 -18.95
N LYS A 73 -5.03 -1.84 -17.96
CA LYS A 73 -4.50 -3.17 -17.63
C LYS A 73 -3.05 -3.18 -17.14
N GLU A 74 -2.58 -2.06 -16.64
CA GLU A 74 -1.25 -1.93 -16.05
C GLU A 74 -1.30 -2.21 -14.55
N TYR A 75 -0.19 -2.70 -13.98
CA TYR A 75 -0.08 -2.98 -12.56
C TYR A 75 0.82 -1.95 -11.87
N ILE A 76 0.35 -1.44 -10.73
CA ILE A 76 1.10 -0.56 -9.84
C ILE A 76 1.26 -1.28 -8.51
N ALA A 77 2.50 -1.40 -8.04
CA ALA A 77 2.79 -1.93 -6.71
C ALA A 77 2.79 -0.79 -5.68
N VAL A 78 2.18 -1.04 -4.53
CA VAL A 78 2.09 -0.06 -3.45
C VAL A 78 2.60 -0.68 -2.16
N GLN A 79 3.49 0.04 -1.49
CA GLN A 79 3.91 -0.25 -0.13
C GLN A 79 3.28 0.76 0.82
N CYS A 80 2.72 0.27 1.92
CA CYS A 80 2.08 1.01 2.99
C CYS A 80 2.88 0.84 4.27
N LYS A 81 3.65 1.85 4.66
CA LYS A 81 4.39 1.81 5.92
C LYS A 81 3.89 2.89 6.89
N PHE A 82 3.41 2.43 8.05
CA PHE A 82 3.01 3.32 9.14
C PHE A 82 4.23 3.61 10.02
N HIS A 83 4.91 4.72 9.74
CA HIS A 83 6.07 5.18 10.51
C HIS A 83 5.74 6.43 11.32
N GLN A 84 6.37 6.58 12.49
CA GLN A 84 6.27 7.81 13.29
C GLN A 84 7.22 8.91 12.82
N ASP A 85 8.39 8.53 12.27
CA ASP A 85 9.47 9.49 11.97
C ASP A 85 9.97 9.40 10.52
N SER A 86 10.82 8.42 10.21
CA SER A 86 11.52 8.30 8.92
C SER A 86 11.51 6.87 8.40
N VAL A 87 11.56 6.74 7.08
CA VAL A 87 11.68 5.45 6.39
C VAL A 87 13.14 5.25 6.00
N SER A 88 13.76 4.14 6.41
CA SER A 88 15.14 3.84 6.00
C SER A 88 15.20 3.26 4.59
N LEU A 89 16.34 3.34 3.90
CA LEU A 89 16.52 2.66 2.61
C LEU A 89 16.39 1.14 2.74
N ASN A 90 16.84 0.56 3.87
CA ASN A 90 16.67 -0.85 4.14
C ASN A 90 15.18 -1.25 4.19
N ASP A 91 14.33 -0.39 4.73
CA ASP A 91 12.88 -0.59 4.77
C ASP A 91 12.23 -0.65 3.39
N LEU A 92 12.84 0.02 2.40
CA LEU A 92 12.35 0.10 1.02
C LEU A 92 13.04 -0.92 0.09
N SER A 93 14.20 -1.45 0.47
CA SER A 93 15.05 -2.30 -0.38
C SER A 93 14.33 -3.51 -0.97
N THR A 94 13.51 -4.18 -0.13
CA THR A 94 12.74 -5.36 -0.54
C THR A 94 11.64 -4.98 -1.52
N PHE A 95 10.95 -3.86 -1.25
CA PHE A 95 9.94 -3.31 -2.16
C PHE A 95 10.56 -2.94 -3.51
N PHE A 96 11.70 -2.24 -3.54
CA PHE A 96 12.35 -1.86 -4.80
C PHE A 96 12.84 -3.08 -5.60
N THR A 97 13.41 -4.07 -4.92
CA THR A 97 13.84 -5.32 -5.56
C THR A 97 12.65 -6.04 -6.18
N GLN A 98 11.51 -6.08 -5.48
CA GLN A 98 10.31 -6.73 -5.99
C GLN A 98 9.61 -5.91 -7.08
N LEU A 99 9.65 -4.58 -7.00
CA LEU A 99 9.15 -3.67 -8.02
C LEU A 99 9.92 -3.85 -9.34
N GLN A 100 11.25 -3.96 -9.26
CA GLN A 100 12.12 -4.15 -10.42
C GLN A 100 12.00 -5.55 -11.03
N SER A 101 11.94 -6.59 -10.20
CA SER A 101 11.88 -7.97 -10.68
C SER A 101 10.50 -8.40 -11.19
N GLY A 102 9.43 -7.77 -10.69
CA GLY A 102 8.07 -8.16 -11.00
C GLY A 102 7.68 -9.55 -10.45
N VAL A 103 6.47 -9.98 -10.76
CA VAL A 103 5.85 -11.18 -10.17
C VAL A 103 5.37 -12.10 -11.28
N GLY A 104 6.08 -13.21 -11.50
CA GLY A 104 5.85 -14.06 -12.66
C GLY A 104 6.06 -13.25 -13.94
N GLU A 105 5.02 -13.18 -14.77
CA GLU A 105 5.01 -12.37 -16.00
C GLU A 105 4.61 -10.91 -15.76
N VAL A 106 4.07 -10.58 -14.58
CA VAL A 106 3.66 -9.22 -14.25
C VAL A 106 4.88 -8.33 -14.07
N ARG A 107 4.87 -7.18 -14.73
CA ARG A 107 5.80 -6.08 -14.51
C ARG A 107 5.03 -4.89 -13.97
N PHE A 108 5.56 -4.25 -12.94
CA PHE A 108 4.96 -3.07 -12.35
C PHE A 108 5.46 -1.84 -13.10
N LYS A 109 4.53 -1.05 -13.66
CA LYS A 109 4.89 0.15 -14.43
C LYS A 109 5.39 1.28 -13.54
N LYS A 110 4.83 1.37 -12.33
CA LYS A 110 5.17 2.35 -11.31
C LYS A 110 5.10 1.68 -9.94
N GLY A 111 5.91 2.19 -9.01
CA GLY A 111 5.81 1.88 -7.60
C GLY A 111 5.50 3.16 -6.83
N SER A 112 4.51 3.13 -5.96
CA SER A 112 4.33 4.16 -4.94
C SER A 112 4.71 3.53 -3.60
N SER A 113 5.88 3.88 -3.06
CA SER A 113 6.08 3.74 -1.63
C SER A 113 5.44 4.98 -1.03
N SER A 114 4.18 4.87 -0.66
CA SER A 114 3.58 5.93 0.14
C SER A 114 4.09 5.72 1.55
N PRO A 115 4.98 6.58 2.09
CA PRO A 115 4.61 7.06 3.40
C PRO A 115 3.22 7.66 3.19
N LEU A 116 2.26 7.42 4.08
CA LEU A 116 1.41 8.57 4.35
C LEU A 116 2.36 9.61 4.96
N LEU A 117 3.07 10.35 4.11
CA LEU A 117 3.54 11.69 4.42
C LEU A 117 2.27 12.52 4.33
N ILE A 118 1.58 12.54 5.47
CA ILE A 118 0.84 13.72 5.89
C ILE A 118 1.56 14.25 7.11
#